data_AF-A0ABD1V374-F1
#
_entry.id   AF-A0ABD1V374-F1
#
_cell.length_a   1.000
_cell.length_b   1.000
_cell.length_c   1.000
_cell.angle_alpha   90.00
_cell.angle_beta   90.00
_cell.angle_gamma   90.00
#
_symmetry.space_group_name_H-M   'P 1'
#
loop_
_entity.id
_entity.type
_entity.pdbx_description
1 polymer ?
#
loop_
_entity_poly.entity_id
_entity_poly.type
_entity_poly.pdbx_seq_one_letter_code
_entity_poly.pdbx_strand_id
1 'polypeptide(L)'
;MSWLLNTLHGDLKSSKNGSSIIHQCFQGELEVVKEIHGKAIAEKKEIGDGQNNGYEEGGTEVDKVVMETSRMPFLMLGLDLPPPPLFKDIMEKNIIPQVPLFNILKKFDGESVTEVVRPRLARMRYRVMKLPQYLILHMRRFTKNNFFVEKNPTLVNFPVKNLELKDYIPLPAPRENNKLRSKYDLIANIVHDGKPGEGSYRVFVQRKSEELWYEMQDLHVSETLPQMVALSEAYMQIYEQQQ
;
A
#
# COMPACT_ATOMS: atom_id res chain seq x y z
N MET A 1 3.44 14.47 2.89
CA MET A 1 2.27 13.99 3.66
C MET A 1 2.65 13.22 4.92
N SER A 2 3.40 12.11 4.85
CA SER A 2 3.69 11.29 6.05
C SER A 2 4.32 12.07 7.20
N TRP A 3 5.36 12.87 6.91
CA TRP A 3 5.96 13.78 7.91
C TRP A 3 4.91 14.70 8.54
N LEU A 4 4.11 15.39 7.73
CA LEU A 4 3.08 16.33 8.21
C LEU A 4 2.08 15.64 9.15
N LEU A 5 1.54 14.48 8.78
CA LEU A 5 0.59 13.75 9.62
C LEU A 5 1.21 13.31 10.95
N ASN A 6 2.45 12.82 10.92
CA ASN A 6 3.16 12.42 12.13
C ASN A 6 3.49 13.61 13.04
N THR A 7 3.93 14.73 12.47
CA THR A 7 4.21 15.97 13.19
C THR A 7 2.93 16.50 13.83
N LEU A 8 1.84 16.62 13.07
CA LEU A 8 0.53 17.05 13.59
C LEU A 8 0.01 16.11 14.68
N HIS A 9 0.21 14.80 14.54
CA HIS A 9 -0.13 13.87 15.59
C HIS A 9 0.68 14.16 16.87
N GLY A 10 2.00 14.32 16.75
CA GLY A 10 2.88 14.62 17.86
C GLY A 10 2.47 15.88 18.63
N ASP A 11 2.16 16.95 17.90
CA ASP A 11 1.83 18.25 18.47
C ASP A 11 0.40 18.30 19.06
N LEU A 12 -0.55 17.57 18.46
CA LEU A 12 -1.96 17.55 18.88
C LEU A 12 -2.29 16.37 19.82
N LYS A 13 -1.27 15.64 20.28
CA LYS A 13 -1.46 14.47 21.14
C LYS A 13 -1.99 14.90 22.50
N SER A 14 -3.17 14.42 22.88
CA SER A 14 -3.70 14.66 24.22
C SER A 14 -2.94 13.81 25.25
N SER A 15 -2.55 14.46 26.35
CA SER A 15 -1.84 13.80 27.46
C SER A 15 -2.66 12.69 28.14
N LYS A 16 -3.99 12.69 27.99
CA LYS A 16 -4.88 11.75 28.70
C LYS A 16 -5.02 10.39 28.02
N ASN A 17 -5.03 10.36 26.69
CA ASN A 17 -5.31 9.14 25.90
C ASN A 17 -4.23 8.85 24.85
N GLY A 18 -3.22 9.71 24.72
CA GLY A 18 -2.16 9.58 23.72
C GLY A 18 -2.66 9.63 22.28
N SER A 19 -3.89 10.09 22.05
CA SER A 19 -4.53 10.16 20.73
C SER A 19 -4.70 11.60 20.30
N SER A 20 -4.90 11.80 19.00
CA SER A 20 -5.11 13.10 18.35
C SER A 20 -6.18 12.97 17.28
N ILE A 21 -6.65 14.10 16.74
CA ILE A 21 -7.57 14.10 15.60
C ILE A 21 -6.99 13.34 14.40
N ILE A 22 -5.67 13.38 14.19
CA ILE A 22 -5.00 12.65 13.10
C ILE A 22 -5.22 11.14 13.26
N HIS A 23 -5.04 10.62 14.48
CA HIS A 23 -5.25 9.20 14.75
C HIS A 23 -6.72 8.80 14.70
N GLN A 24 -7.62 9.68 15.12
CA GLN A 24 -9.07 9.43 15.05
C GLN A 24 -9.55 9.36 13.59
N CYS A 25 -9.05 10.24 12.73
CA CYS A 25 -9.46 10.33 11.33
C CYS A 25 -8.76 9.30 10.42
N PHE A 26 -7.44 9.16 10.51
CA PHE A 26 -6.61 8.47 9.50
C PHE A 26 -6.02 7.14 9.96
N GLN A 27 -6.04 6.82 11.26
CA GLN A 27 -5.36 5.62 11.75
C GLN A 27 -6.20 4.35 11.56
N GLY A 28 -5.72 3.48 10.67
CA GLY A 28 -6.15 2.08 10.58
C GLY A 28 -5.17 1.13 11.29
N GLU A 29 -5.44 -0.17 11.19
CA GLU A 29 -4.60 -1.23 11.74
C GLU A 29 -4.39 -2.34 10.69
N LEU A 30 -3.14 -2.77 10.53
CA LEU A 30 -2.73 -3.92 9.73
C LEU A 30 -2.27 -5.05 10.66
N GLU A 31 -2.57 -6.28 10.29
CA GLU A 31 -1.86 -7.47 10.73
C GLU A 31 -0.80 -7.79 9.67
N VAL A 32 0.44 -7.99 10.11
CA VAL A 32 1.59 -8.31 9.26
C VAL A 32 2.14 -9.66 9.68
N VAL A 33 2.09 -10.62 8.77
CA VAL A 33 2.72 -11.93 8.94
C VAL A 33 4.02 -11.92 8.15
N LYS A 34 5.14 -12.07 8.86
CA LYS A 34 6.48 -12.08 8.29
C LYS A 34 7.07 -13.48 8.38
N GLU A 35 7.44 -14.02 7.24
CA GLU A 35 8.00 -15.37 7.07
C GLU A 35 9.47 -15.23 6.62
N ILE A 36 10.40 -15.66 7.47
CA ILE A 36 11.84 -15.63 7.22
C ILE A 36 12.33 -17.06 7.06
N HIS A 37 12.97 -17.34 5.92
CA HIS A 37 13.61 -18.63 5.69
C HIS A 37 15.06 -18.54 6.15
N GLY A 38 15.43 -19.34 7.14
CA GLY A 38 16.81 -19.45 7.62
C GLY A 38 17.42 -20.79 7.19
N LYS A 39 18.65 -20.75 6.66
CA LYS A 39 19.47 -21.96 6.55
C LYS A 39 20.04 -22.28 7.93
N ALA A 40 19.58 -23.37 8.55
CA ALA A 40 20.26 -23.90 9.72
C ALA A 40 21.42 -24.78 9.24
N ILE A 41 22.66 -24.34 9.46
CA ILE A 41 23.79 -25.27 9.44
C ILE A 41 23.64 -26.12 10.70
N ALA A 42 23.35 -27.40 10.54
CA ALA A 42 23.36 -28.33 11.65
C ALA A 42 24.80 -28.43 12.16
N GLU A 43 25.11 -27.82 13.32
CA GLU A 43 26.33 -28.12 14.03
C GLU A 43 26.30 -29.60 14.45
N LYS A 44 26.95 -30.46 13.66
CA LYS A 44 27.36 -31.78 14.16
C LYS A 44 28.27 -31.52 15.34
N LYS A 45 27.80 -31.80 16.56
CA LYS A 45 28.69 -32.01 17.71
C LYS A 45 29.58 -33.19 17.37
N GLU A 46 30.82 -32.92 16.97
CA GLU A 46 31.86 -33.93 16.96
C GLU A 46 32.14 -34.34 18.41
N ILE A 47 31.71 -35.55 18.75
CA ILE A 47 32.31 -36.34 19.82
C ILE A 47 32.94 -37.53 19.10
N GLY A 48 34.27 -37.55 18.98
CA GLY A 48 35.04 -38.75 18.59
C GLY A 48 34.70 -39.91 19.54
N ASP A 49 34.70 -41.17 19.16
CA ASP A 49 35.64 -41.88 18.30
C ASP A 49 34.97 -43.22 17.91
N GLY A 50 35.21 -43.77 16.70
CA GLY A 50 34.77 -45.13 16.36
C GLY A 50 34.51 -45.38 14.89
N GLN A 51 35.41 -46.12 14.25
CA GLN A 51 35.36 -46.60 12.86
C GLN A 51 34.01 -47.24 12.47
N ASN A 52 33.43 -46.80 11.35
CA ASN A 52 32.77 -47.71 10.41
C ASN A 52 32.49 -47.08 9.03
N ASN A 53 32.75 -47.84 7.99
CA ASN A 53 32.42 -47.56 6.59
C ASN A 53 30.90 -47.59 6.38
N GLY A 54 30.33 -46.51 5.82
CA GLY A 54 28.93 -46.48 5.38
C GLY A 54 28.60 -45.19 4.64
N TYR A 55 28.12 -45.35 3.41
CA TYR A 55 27.64 -44.36 2.45
C TYR A 55 27.15 -43.01 3.03
N GLU A 56 27.74 -41.90 2.56
CA GLU A 56 27.24 -40.54 2.80
C GLU A 56 25.99 -40.27 1.94
N GLU A 57 24.79 -40.59 2.45
CA GLU A 57 23.53 -40.11 1.90
C GLU A 57 23.05 -38.85 2.64
N GLY A 58 22.98 -37.75 1.87
CA GLY A 58 22.01 -36.67 1.99
C GLY A 58 21.72 -36.11 3.39
N GLY A 59 22.52 -35.13 3.82
CA GLY A 59 22.09 -34.23 4.90
C GLY A 59 20.76 -33.58 4.53
N THR A 60 19.70 -33.91 5.26
CA THR A 60 18.37 -33.31 5.05
C THR A 60 18.44 -31.87 5.53
N GLU A 61 18.51 -30.91 4.59
CA GLU A 61 18.39 -29.48 4.89
C GLU A 61 17.03 -29.24 5.57
N VAL A 62 17.03 -29.00 6.89
CA VAL A 62 15.81 -28.60 7.59
C VAL A 62 15.68 -27.08 7.41
N ASP A 63 14.86 -26.68 6.44
CA ASP A 63 14.45 -25.28 6.28
C ASP A 63 13.74 -24.82 7.56
N LYS A 64 14.43 -24.01 8.37
CA LYS A 64 13.80 -23.36 9.53
C LYS A 64 13.04 -22.14 9.03
N VAL A 65 11.73 -22.29 8.90
CA VAL A 65 10.81 -21.17 8.62
C VAL A 65 10.40 -20.54 9.95
N VAL A 66 10.78 -19.27 10.15
CA VAL A 66 10.34 -18.46 11.30
C VAL A 66 9.18 -17.57 10.83
N MET A 67 8.02 -17.70 11.48
CA MET A 67 6.87 -16.85 11.25
C MET A 67 6.65 -15.91 12.45
N GLU A 68 6.52 -14.62 12.18
CA GLU A 68 6.24 -13.57 13.16
C GLU A 68 4.97 -12.82 12.74
N THR A 69 3.98 -12.77 13.62
CA THR A 69 2.74 -12.00 13.40
C THR A 69 2.73 -10.79 14.31
N SER A 70 2.51 -9.60 13.75
CA SER A 70 2.43 -8.35 14.50
C SER A 70 1.28 -7.48 14.03
N ARG A 71 0.77 -6.61 14.91
CA ARG A 71 -0.18 -5.57 14.54
C ARG A 71 0.53 -4.23 14.41
N MET A 72 0.26 -3.53 13.32
CA MET A 72 0.92 -2.27 12.99
C MET A 72 -0.13 -1.20 12.65
N PRO A 73 -0.13 -0.04 13.33
CA PRO A 73 -0.96 1.08 12.94
C PRO A 73 -0.46 1.68 11.63
N PHE A 74 -1.38 2.21 10.82
CA PHE A 74 -1.03 2.95 9.60
C PHE A 74 -1.86 4.22 9.49
N LEU A 75 -1.27 5.26 8.88
CA LEU A 75 -1.98 6.49 8.48
C LEU A 75 -2.26 6.54 6.97
N MET A 76 -1.53 5.74 6.20
CA MET A 76 -1.70 5.60 4.75
C MET A 76 -1.28 4.20 4.29
N LEU A 77 -1.94 3.69 3.26
CA LEU A 77 -1.60 2.42 2.62
C LEU A 77 -0.76 2.67 1.37
N GLY A 78 0.43 2.06 1.32
CA GLY A 78 1.30 2.11 0.15
C GLY A 78 0.95 1.03 -0.85
N LEU A 79 0.51 1.44 -2.05
CA LEU A 79 0.18 0.59 -3.17
C LEU A 79 1.35 0.51 -4.14
N ASP A 80 1.82 -0.70 -4.37
CA ASP A 80 2.87 -0.96 -5.36
C ASP A 80 2.19 -1.12 -6.73
N LEU A 81 2.64 -0.33 -7.71
CA LEU A 81 2.14 -0.42 -9.08
C LEU A 81 2.90 -1.53 -9.82
N PRO A 82 2.25 -2.26 -10.74
CA PRO A 82 2.94 -3.23 -11.57
C PRO A 82 4.05 -2.52 -12.39
N PRO A 83 5.18 -3.19 -12.65
CA PRO A 83 6.23 -2.60 -13.47
C PRO A 83 5.68 -2.28 -14.86
N PRO A 84 6.02 -1.12 -15.45
CA PRO A 84 5.60 -0.81 -16.80
C PRO A 84 6.16 -1.86 -17.78
N PRO A 85 5.42 -2.24 -18.84
CA PRO A 85 5.91 -3.17 -19.84
C PRO A 85 7.24 -2.70 -20.43
N LEU A 86 8.25 -3.58 -20.44
CA LEU A 86 9.59 -3.25 -20.96
C LEU A 86 9.62 -3.11 -22.48
N PHE A 87 8.67 -3.74 -23.17
CA PHE A 87 8.57 -3.74 -24.63
C PHE A 87 7.42 -2.84 -25.08
N LYS A 88 7.72 -1.97 -26.05
CA LYS A 88 6.70 -1.18 -26.75
C LYS A 88 6.02 -2.10 -27.76
N ASP A 89 4.70 -2.01 -27.83
CA ASP A 89 3.90 -2.79 -28.79
C ASP A 89 4.33 -2.47 -30.24
N ILE A 90 4.16 -3.44 -31.16
CA ILE A 90 4.67 -3.40 -32.55
C ILE A 90 4.07 -2.21 -33.34
N MET A 91 3.01 -1.59 -32.82
CA MET A 91 2.31 -0.46 -33.42
C MET A 91 2.78 0.94 -32.97
N GLU A 92 3.88 1.08 -32.22
CA GLU A 92 4.45 2.37 -31.76
C GLU A 92 3.47 3.31 -31.00
N LYS A 93 2.26 2.85 -30.68
CA LYS A 93 1.36 3.57 -29.80
C LYS A 93 1.90 3.40 -28.39
N ASN A 94 2.35 4.50 -27.77
CA ASN A 94 2.65 4.55 -26.35
C ASN A 94 1.36 4.26 -25.56
N ILE A 95 1.01 2.99 -25.39
CA ILE A 95 -0.12 2.58 -24.56
C ILE A 95 0.29 2.84 -23.12
N ILE A 96 -0.34 3.82 -22.48
CA ILE A 96 -0.17 4.06 -21.05
C ILE A 96 -0.73 2.82 -20.34
N PRO A 97 0.10 2.09 -19.56
CA PRO A 97 -0.38 0.88 -18.88
C PRO A 97 -1.49 1.24 -17.88
N GLN A 98 -2.44 0.34 -17.70
CA GLN A 98 -3.55 0.54 -16.77
C GLN A 98 -3.66 -0.65 -15.82
N VAL A 99 -4.03 -0.38 -14.56
CA VAL A 99 -4.27 -1.39 -13.55
C VAL A 99 -5.51 -1.05 -12.72
N PRO A 100 -6.47 -1.95 -12.54
CA PRO A 100 -7.56 -1.71 -11.60
C PRO A 100 -7.09 -1.58 -10.16
N LEU A 101 -7.69 -0.65 -9.40
CA LEU A 101 -7.38 -0.42 -7.98
C LEU A 101 -7.52 -1.70 -7.14
N PHE A 102 -8.50 -2.54 -7.44
CA PHE A 102 -8.70 -3.78 -6.69
C PHE A 102 -7.50 -4.74 -6.82
N ASN A 103 -6.81 -4.77 -7.96
CA ASN A 103 -5.65 -5.65 -8.16
C ASN A 103 -4.47 -5.24 -7.26
N ILE A 104 -4.26 -3.94 -7.07
CA ILE A 104 -3.19 -3.43 -6.20
C ILE A 104 -3.59 -3.47 -4.71
N LEU A 105 -4.89 -3.43 -4.40
CA LEU A 105 -5.41 -3.61 -3.04
C LEU A 105 -5.30 -5.05 -2.53
N LYS A 106 -5.25 -6.06 -3.42
CA LYS A 106 -5.02 -7.47 -3.04
C LYS A 106 -3.80 -7.67 -2.15
N LYS A 107 -2.80 -6.79 -2.22
CA LYS A 107 -1.67 -6.77 -1.27
C LYS A 107 -2.09 -6.86 0.21
N PHE A 108 -3.29 -6.39 0.55
CA PHE A 108 -3.82 -6.32 1.91
C PHE A 108 -4.88 -7.37 2.25
N ASP A 109 -4.97 -8.46 1.46
CA ASP A 109 -5.94 -9.53 1.67
C ASP A 109 -5.52 -10.57 2.74
N GLY A 110 -4.27 -10.53 3.19
CA GLY A 110 -3.67 -11.50 4.11
C GLY A 110 -3.16 -12.79 3.45
N GLU A 111 -3.30 -12.92 2.14
CA GLU A 111 -2.90 -14.09 1.34
C GLU A 111 -1.73 -13.73 0.39
N SER A 112 -1.86 -12.60 -0.30
CA SER A 112 -0.92 -12.07 -1.26
C SER A 112 0.46 -11.85 -0.63
N VAL A 113 1.46 -12.55 -1.17
CA VAL A 113 2.84 -12.49 -0.70
C VAL A 113 3.55 -11.29 -1.30
N THR A 114 4.07 -10.43 -0.43
CA THR A 114 5.03 -9.38 -0.80
C THR A 114 6.44 -9.83 -0.44
N GLU A 115 7.31 -9.95 -1.43
CA GLU A 115 8.72 -10.25 -1.20
C GLU A 115 9.47 -8.98 -0.81
N VAL A 116 10.11 -9.01 0.35
CA VAL A 116 10.94 -7.92 0.86
C VAL A 116 12.38 -8.38 0.85
N VAL A 117 13.20 -7.71 0.06
CA VAL A 117 14.62 -8.09 -0.13
C VAL A 117 15.54 -7.46 0.92
N ARG A 118 15.13 -6.36 1.56
CA ARG A 118 15.96 -5.61 2.53
C ARG A 118 15.18 -5.31 3.81
N PRO A 119 15.80 -5.44 5.01
CA PRO A 119 17.21 -5.75 5.27
C PRO A 119 17.57 -7.25 5.17
N ARG A 120 16.58 -8.14 5.13
CA ARG A 120 16.74 -9.58 4.87
C ARG A 120 15.59 -10.06 3.99
N LEU A 121 15.82 -11.10 3.19
CA LEU A 121 14.77 -11.73 2.39
C LEU A 121 13.68 -12.26 3.31
N ALA A 122 12.47 -11.73 3.16
CA ALA A 122 11.29 -12.15 3.92
C ALA A 122 10.06 -12.11 3.00
N ARG A 123 9.13 -13.03 3.25
CA ARG A 123 7.80 -13.00 2.67
C ARG A 123 6.86 -12.35 3.67
N MET A 124 6.20 -11.28 3.26
CA MET A 124 5.24 -10.57 4.11
C MET A 124 3.84 -10.70 3.54
N ARG A 125 2.87 -11.00 4.40
CA ARG A 125 1.43 -10.92 4.09
C ARG A 125 0.84 -9.83 4.97
N TYR A 126 0.00 -8.97 4.38
CA TYR A 126 -0.64 -7.87 5.09
C TYR A 126 -2.14 -8.09 5.08
N ARG A 127 -2.80 -7.92 6.22
CA ARG A 127 -4.26 -7.97 6.33
C ARG A 127 -4.76 -6.72 7.01
N VAL A 128 -5.77 -6.06 6.46
CA VAL A 128 -6.42 -4.91 7.11
C VAL A 128 -7.32 -5.40 8.23
N MET A 129 -7.02 -4.95 9.46
CA MET A 129 -7.78 -5.29 10.66
C MET A 129 -8.77 -4.19 11.03
N LYS A 130 -8.41 -2.93 10.78
CA LYS A 130 -9.26 -1.77 11.04
C LYS A 130 -9.11 -0.73 9.93
N LEU A 131 -10.24 -0.29 9.40
CA LEU A 131 -10.30 0.81 8.44
C LEU A 131 -10.47 2.17 9.15
N PRO A 132 -9.79 3.24 8.67
CA PRO A 132 -9.96 4.60 9.19
C PRO A 132 -11.20 5.29 8.60
N GLN A 133 -11.66 6.38 9.22
CA GLN A 133 -12.74 7.21 8.67
C GLN A 133 -12.32 7.86 7.35
N TYR A 134 -11.06 8.32 7.28
CA TYR A 134 -10.44 8.85 6.07
C TYR A 134 -9.28 7.95 5.67
N LEU A 135 -9.41 7.25 4.54
CA LEU A 135 -8.40 6.34 4.03
C LEU A 135 -7.50 7.05 3.03
N ILE A 136 -6.19 7.05 3.31
CA ILE A 136 -5.18 7.56 2.38
C ILE A 136 -4.54 6.39 1.63
N LEU A 137 -4.66 6.39 0.31
CA LEU A 137 -3.96 5.46 -0.57
C LEU A 137 -2.82 6.20 -1.28
N HIS A 138 -1.61 5.66 -1.21
CA HIS A 138 -0.43 6.26 -1.83
C HIS A 138 0.13 5.30 -2.90
N MET A 139 0.08 5.74 -4.16
CA MET A 139 0.63 5.01 -5.30
C MET A 139 2.13 5.25 -5.34
N ARG A 140 2.91 4.19 -5.12
CA ARG A 140 4.38 4.26 -5.16
C ARG A 140 4.85 4.33 -6.61
N ARG A 141 4.79 5.53 -7.18
CA ARG A 141 5.18 5.80 -8.56
C ARG A 141 6.68 5.96 -8.74
N PHE A 142 7.39 6.43 -7.71
CA PHE A 142 8.80 6.75 -7.83
C PHE A 142 9.65 5.60 -7.30
N THR A 143 10.46 5.02 -8.17
CA THR A 143 11.43 3.98 -7.81
C THR A 143 12.82 4.51 -8.11
N LYS A 144 13.75 4.38 -7.16
CA LYS A 144 15.15 4.72 -7.39
C LYS A 144 15.89 3.49 -7.88
N ASN A 145 16.37 3.52 -9.12
CA ASN A 145 17.29 2.51 -9.62
C ASN A 145 18.75 2.97 -9.38
N ASN A 146 19.73 2.20 -9.87
CA ASN A 146 21.15 2.50 -9.63
C ASN A 146 21.63 3.82 -10.28
N PHE A 147 20.88 4.37 -11.25
CA PHE A 147 21.32 5.50 -12.07
C PHE A 147 20.41 6.72 -11.94
N PHE A 148 19.09 6.53 -11.91
CA PHE A 148 18.09 7.59 -11.87
C PHE A 148 16.84 7.17 -11.07
N VAL A 149 16.00 8.15 -10.76
CA VAL A 149 14.65 7.90 -10.26
C VAL A 149 13.74 7.77 -11.48
N GLU A 150 12.96 6.70 -11.53
CA GLU A 150 11.96 6.46 -12.56
C GLU A 150 10.55 6.67 -12.00
N LYS A 151 9.66 7.23 -12.82
CA LYS A 151 8.23 7.37 -12.50
C LYS A 151 7.47 6.28 -13.24
N ASN A 152 6.65 5.52 -12.52
CA ASN A 152 5.72 4.58 -13.07
C ASN A 152 4.50 5.33 -13.66
N PRO A 153 4.26 5.28 -14.98
CA PRO A 153 3.16 5.99 -15.64
C PRO A 153 1.83 5.23 -15.60
N THR A 154 1.75 4.09 -14.91
CA THR A 154 0.55 3.25 -14.91
C THR A 154 -0.66 4.00 -14.35
N LEU A 155 -1.73 4.09 -15.13
CA LEU A 155 -3.01 4.62 -14.68
C LEU A 155 -3.70 3.61 -13.79
N VAL A 156 -4.23 4.09 -12.66
CA VAL A 156 -5.00 3.24 -11.76
C VAL A 156 -6.47 3.46 -12.08
N ASN A 157 -7.20 2.39 -12.37
CA ASN A 157 -8.63 2.47 -12.65
C ASN A 157 -9.38 2.29 -11.33
N PHE A 158 -10.00 3.36 -10.82
CA PHE A 158 -10.71 3.39 -9.54
C PHE A 158 -12.09 4.03 -9.68
N PRO A 159 -13.09 3.58 -8.89
CA PRO A 159 -14.35 4.27 -8.77
C PRO A 159 -14.18 5.56 -7.93
N VAL A 160 -14.84 6.63 -8.36
CA VAL A 160 -14.85 7.93 -7.63
C VAL A 160 -15.85 7.91 -6.47
N LYS A 161 -16.95 7.15 -6.60
CA LYS A 161 -17.94 6.95 -5.54
C LYS A 161 -18.17 5.46 -5.30
N ASN A 162 -18.65 5.09 -4.11
CA ASN A 162 -19.05 3.74 -3.73
C ASN A 162 -17.94 2.68 -3.86
N LEU A 163 -16.69 3.03 -3.51
CA LEU A 163 -15.62 2.04 -3.37
C LEU A 163 -15.93 1.15 -2.17
N GLU A 164 -16.28 -0.11 -2.41
CA GLU A 164 -16.58 -1.09 -1.37
C GLU A 164 -15.34 -1.93 -1.06
N LEU A 165 -14.65 -1.64 0.04
CA LEU A 165 -13.37 -2.29 0.36
C LEU A 165 -13.52 -3.75 0.77
N LYS A 166 -14.62 -4.12 1.43
CA LYS A 166 -14.83 -5.51 1.90
C LYS A 166 -14.86 -6.53 0.76
N ASP A 167 -15.18 -6.07 -0.46
CA ASP A 167 -15.26 -6.92 -1.65
C ASP A 167 -13.86 -7.29 -2.17
N TYR A 168 -12.83 -6.57 -1.73
CA TYR A 168 -11.44 -6.72 -2.19
C TYR A 168 -10.49 -7.15 -1.09
N ILE A 169 -10.77 -6.78 0.16
CA ILE A 169 -9.98 -7.14 1.33
C ILE A 169 -10.89 -7.78 2.39
N PRO A 170 -10.61 -9.02 2.85
CA PRO A 170 -11.32 -9.62 3.97
C PRO A 170 -11.09 -8.78 5.23
N LEU A 171 -12.18 -8.23 5.74
CA LEU A 171 -12.19 -7.47 6.98
C LEU A 171 -12.69 -8.35 8.13
N PRO A 172 -12.14 -8.20 9.35
CA PRO A 172 -12.65 -8.93 10.51
C PRO A 172 -14.14 -8.68 10.70
N ALA A 173 -14.87 -9.73 11.09
CA ALA A 173 -16.28 -9.60 11.41
C ALA A 173 -16.47 -8.52 12.49
N PRO A 174 -17.47 -7.63 12.35
CA PRO A 174 -17.76 -6.65 13.39
C PRO A 174 -18.02 -7.35 14.72
N ARG A 175 -17.49 -6.78 15.81
CA ARG A 175 -17.97 -7.14 17.15
C ARG A 175 -19.43 -6.68 17.26
N GLU A 176 -20.25 -7.46 17.96
CA GLU A 176 -21.71 -7.42 18.01
C GLU A 176 -22.36 -6.03 17.82
N ASN A 177 -23.43 -5.99 17.01
CA ASN A 177 -24.31 -4.84 16.71
C ASN A 177 -23.79 -3.69 15.84
N ASN A 178 -22.53 -3.68 15.37
CA ASN A 178 -22.07 -2.66 14.41
C ASN A 178 -22.06 -3.17 12.96
N LYS A 179 -22.68 -2.43 12.04
CA LYS A 179 -22.52 -2.68 10.59
C LYS A 179 -21.06 -2.39 10.21
N LEU A 180 -20.43 -3.30 9.45
CA LEU A 180 -19.12 -3.05 8.87
C LEU A 180 -19.21 -1.89 7.87
N ARG A 181 -18.62 -0.75 8.23
CA ARG A 181 -18.53 0.41 7.33
C ARG A 181 -17.28 0.24 6.47
N SER A 182 -17.48 -0.13 5.20
CA SER A 182 -16.39 -0.38 4.26
C SER A 182 -16.58 0.30 2.91
N LYS A 183 -17.63 1.11 2.77
CA LYS A 183 -17.88 1.95 1.60
C LYS A 183 -17.20 3.30 1.74
N TYR A 184 -16.56 3.74 0.65
CA TYR A 184 -15.81 4.97 0.61
C TYR A 184 -16.11 5.78 -0.67
N ASP A 185 -16.09 7.09 -0.53
CA ASP A 185 -16.13 8.04 -1.65
C ASP A 185 -14.80 8.80 -1.73
N LEU A 186 -14.29 8.97 -2.95
CA LEU A 186 -13.07 9.74 -3.18
C LEU A 186 -13.38 11.23 -2.95
N ILE A 187 -12.62 11.88 -2.08
CA ILE A 187 -12.78 13.31 -1.78
C ILE A 187 -11.60 14.15 -2.29
N ALA A 188 -10.43 13.53 -2.45
CA ALA A 188 -9.27 14.19 -3.02
C ALA A 188 -8.38 13.20 -3.78
N ASN A 189 -7.83 13.65 -4.91
CA ASN A 189 -6.89 12.90 -5.73
C ASN A 189 -5.74 13.81 -6.15
N ILE A 190 -4.58 13.60 -5.56
CA ILE A 190 -3.34 14.32 -5.84
C ILE A 190 -2.65 13.60 -6.99
N VAL A 191 -2.23 14.36 -7.99
CA VAL A 191 -1.58 13.91 -9.21
C VAL A 191 -0.20 14.55 -9.29
N HIS A 192 0.77 13.80 -9.78
CA HIS A 192 2.07 14.33 -10.16
C HIS A 192 2.20 14.23 -11.67
N ASP A 193 2.45 15.34 -12.35
CA ASP A 193 2.71 15.39 -13.79
C ASP A 193 4.19 15.60 -14.08
N GLY A 194 4.66 15.10 -15.23
CA GLY A 194 6.06 15.25 -15.64
C GLY A 194 7.01 14.24 -15.00
N LYS A 195 8.31 14.53 -15.14
CA LYS A 195 9.44 13.66 -14.75
C LYS A 195 9.75 13.78 -13.25
N PRO A 196 10.37 12.76 -12.63
CA PRO A 196 10.90 12.88 -11.27
C PRO A 196 11.83 14.09 -11.14
N GLY A 197 11.62 14.93 -10.12
CA GLY A 197 12.46 16.10 -9.81
C GLY A 197 12.10 17.40 -10.52
N GLU A 198 11.44 17.33 -11.69
CA GLU A 198 11.06 18.50 -12.50
C GLU A 198 9.54 18.59 -12.72
N GLY A 199 8.78 17.69 -12.11
CA GLY A 199 7.33 17.61 -12.25
C GLY A 199 6.57 18.65 -11.43
N SER A 200 5.27 18.73 -11.69
CA SER A 200 4.33 19.56 -10.95
C SER A 200 3.28 18.71 -10.24
N TYR A 201 2.75 19.22 -9.15
CA TYR A 201 1.62 18.61 -8.47
C TYR A 201 0.36 19.41 -8.74
N ARG A 202 -0.74 18.68 -8.91
CA ARG A 202 -2.09 19.24 -8.92
C ARG A 202 -3.01 18.32 -8.16
N VAL A 203 -4.14 18.83 -7.71
CA VAL A 203 -5.09 18.08 -6.90
C VAL A 203 -6.49 18.26 -7.43
N PHE A 204 -7.20 17.15 -7.55
CA PHE A 204 -8.63 17.15 -7.70
C PHE A 204 -9.27 17.06 -6.32
N VAL A 205 -10.19 17.97 -6.01
CA VAL A 205 -10.93 17.97 -4.74
C VAL A 205 -12.42 17.99 -5.03
N GLN A 206 -13.17 17.14 -4.33
CA GLN A 206 -14.62 17.14 -4.41
C GLN A 206 -15.21 18.15 -3.42
N ARG A 207 -16.05 19.05 -3.91
CA ARG A 207 -16.85 19.93 -3.06
C ARG A 207 -18.15 19.23 -2.69
N LYS A 208 -18.20 18.69 -1.47
CA LYS A 208 -19.32 17.86 -0.97
C LYS A 208 -20.70 18.53 -1.04
N SER A 209 -20.77 19.86 -0.91
CA SER A 209 -22.05 20.60 -0.95
C SER A 209 -22.71 20.66 -2.33
N GLU A 210 -21.92 20.59 -3.40
CA GLU A 210 -22.42 20.66 -4.80
C GLU A 210 -22.19 19.35 -5.57
N GLU A 211 -21.48 18.41 -4.98
CA GLU A 211 -20.96 17.20 -5.64
C GLU A 211 -20.09 17.46 -6.89
N LEU A 212 -19.57 18.69 -7.03
CA LEU A 212 -18.68 19.09 -8.12
C LEU A 212 -17.22 18.81 -7.79
N TRP A 213 -16.43 18.59 -8.84
CA TRP A 213 -15.00 18.37 -8.74
C TRP A 213 -14.26 19.61 -9.23
N TYR A 214 -13.21 19.97 -8.51
CA TYR A 214 -12.32 21.07 -8.88
C TYR A 214 -10.91 20.53 -9.03
N GLU A 215 -10.28 20.86 -10.14
CA GLU A 215 -8.85 20.74 -10.34
C GLU A 215 -8.17 22.01 -9.81
N MET A 216 -7.15 21.82 -8.98
CA MET A 216 -6.37 22.88 -8.39
C MET A 216 -4.90 22.63 -8.68
N GLN A 217 -4.27 23.57 -9.37
CA GLN A 217 -2.83 23.60 -9.58
C GLN A 217 -2.31 24.95 -9.09
N ASP A 218 -1.68 24.94 -7.92
CA ASP A 218 -1.23 26.13 -7.22
C ASP A 218 -2.35 27.18 -7.06
N LEU A 219 -2.28 28.29 -7.80
CA LEU A 219 -3.26 29.38 -7.76
C LEU A 219 -4.36 29.22 -8.81
N HIS A 220 -4.28 28.24 -9.69
CA HIS A 220 -5.27 27.98 -10.72
C HIS A 220 -6.30 26.97 -10.25
N VAL A 221 -7.57 27.33 -10.34
CA VAL A 221 -8.70 26.49 -9.91
C VAL A 221 -9.73 26.45 -11.04
N SER A 222 -10.09 25.24 -11.47
CA SER A 222 -11.07 25.01 -12.53
C SER A 222 -11.99 23.85 -12.17
N GLU A 223 -13.27 23.96 -12.52
CA GLU A 223 -14.19 22.82 -12.43
C GLU A 223 -13.76 21.72 -13.40
N THR A 224 -13.93 20.46 -13.01
CA THR A 224 -13.64 19.30 -13.83
C THR A 224 -14.70 18.21 -13.68
N LEU A 225 -14.74 17.31 -14.65
CA LEU A 225 -15.61 16.15 -14.62
C LEU A 225 -15.00 15.00 -13.78
N PRO A 226 -15.81 14.21 -13.04
CA PRO A 226 -15.34 13.04 -12.30
C PRO A 226 -14.53 12.04 -13.16
N GLN A 227 -14.87 11.92 -14.44
CA GLN A 227 -14.19 11.05 -15.40
C GLN A 227 -12.73 11.47 -15.60
N MET A 228 -12.44 12.78 -15.59
CA MET A 228 -11.07 13.30 -15.72
C MET A 228 -10.23 12.98 -14.48
N VAL A 229 -10.86 12.92 -13.30
CA VAL A 229 -10.20 12.51 -12.06
C VAL A 229 -9.70 11.06 -12.19
N ALA A 230 -10.53 10.16 -12.73
CA ALA A 230 -10.22 8.75 -12.90
C ALA A 230 -9.14 8.46 -13.96
N LEU A 231 -8.94 9.37 -14.93
CA LEU A 231 -7.94 9.22 -16.01
C LEU A 231 -6.54 9.76 -15.65
N SER A 232 -6.36 10.26 -14.43
CA SER A 232 -5.11 10.90 -14.01
C SER A 232 -4.09 9.92 -13.42
N GLU A 233 -2.80 10.30 -13.45
CA GLU A 233 -1.71 9.56 -12.80
C GLU A 233 -1.75 9.76 -11.27
N ALA A 234 -2.82 9.27 -10.64
CA ALA A 234 -3.09 9.36 -9.20
C ALA A 234 -1.83 9.01 -8.39
N TYR A 235 -1.30 9.97 -7.66
CA TYR A 235 -0.15 9.81 -6.78
C TYR A 235 -0.60 9.50 -5.34
N MET A 236 -1.62 10.21 -4.88
CA MET A 236 -2.20 9.99 -3.55
C MET A 236 -3.69 10.29 -3.57
N GLN A 237 -4.48 9.42 -2.95
CA GLN A 237 -5.92 9.53 -2.87
C GLN A 237 -6.37 9.59 -1.43
N ILE A 238 -7.40 10.38 -1.17
CA ILE A 238 -8.07 10.46 0.12
C ILE A 238 -9.53 10.10 -0.11
N TYR A 239 -9.96 9.08 0.63
CA TYR A 239 -11.30 8.52 0.60
C TYR A 239 -11.99 8.79 1.94
N GLU A 240 -13.26 9.20 1.91
CA GLU A 240 -14.11 9.35 3.09
C GLU A 240 -15.05 8.16 3.23
N GLN A 241 -15.13 7.58 4.43
CA GLN A 241 -16.05 6.49 4.73
C GLN A 241 -17.49 7.01 4.73
N GLN A 242 -18.38 6.30 4.02
CA GLN A 242 -19.81 6.58 4.03
C GLN A 242 -20.41 6.28 5.43
N GLN A 243 -21.35 7.13 5.86
CA GLN A 243 -22.00 7.03 7.18
C GLN A 243 -23.07 5.93 7.24
#